data_AF-A0A7S4KKY9-F1
#
_entry.id   AF-A0A7S4KKY9-F1
#
_cell.length_a   1.000
_cell.length_b   1.000
_cell.length_c   1.000
_cell.angle_alpha   90.00
_cell.angle_beta   90.00
_cell.angle_gamma   90.00
#
_symmetry.space_group_name_H-M   'P 1'
#
loop_
_entity.id
_entity.type
_entity.pdbx_description
1 polymer ?
#
loop_
_entity_poly.entity_id
_entity_poly.type
_entity_poly.pdbx_seq_one_letter_code
_entity_poly.pdbx_strand_id
1 'polypeptide(L)'
;AELVTSEGRNALLNATSLVSKLDSRLDVVYGDTDSVMINLSFASTLSEVQQVAKSIKDAINKCYKTLEIDVDGVFRKLLLLRKKKYAALRIVDYMGKGDQMEREIKGIDLVRREWCPLSKQICSEIIDIILSIAQTGSVWGSIEAYLQSVVEKIDDGDVKLEDFIITKALNRDPEDYANPLDHPHVCVAMRMKELNLSVQVGDLIPYIVCLPSDPEETKSAKKLSANCYHPHEVYNKGLKVDVSWYKKIQLYTPIMRLLEYVSQCDTTFIAKIFGVVNASGAQRLSRAYAPSICSQKLTAEELLDMPEVAFPDVKHLIVRCPDISCQSSIDVLPH
;
A
#
# COMPACT_ATOMS: atom_id res chain seq x y z
N ALA A 1 -27.27 -4.18 -17.68
CA ALA A 1 -26.11 -4.15 -16.76
C ALA A 1 -26.15 -2.90 -15.88
N GLU A 2 -26.29 -1.71 -16.45
CA GLU A 2 -26.30 -0.44 -15.69
C GLU A 2 -27.44 -0.32 -14.67
N LEU A 3 -28.65 -0.76 -15.01
CA LEU A 3 -29.76 -0.78 -14.05
C LEU A 3 -29.44 -1.63 -12.80
N VAL A 4 -28.85 -2.82 -13.00
CA VAL A 4 -28.49 -3.73 -11.90
C VAL A 4 -27.42 -3.10 -11.00
N THR A 5 -26.40 -2.47 -11.58
CA THR A 5 -25.34 -1.81 -10.80
C THR A 5 -25.85 -0.55 -10.09
N SER A 6 -26.82 0.16 -10.69
CA SER A 6 -27.50 1.28 -10.05
C SER A 6 -28.32 0.83 -8.84
N GLU A 7 -29.13 -0.22 -8.99
CA GLU A 7 -29.93 -0.76 -7.89
C GLU A 7 -29.06 -1.31 -6.76
N GLY A 8 -27.92 -1.96 -7.08
CA GLY A 8 -26.96 -2.39 -6.06
C GLY A 8 -26.39 -1.20 -5.26
N ARG A 9 -26.02 -0.10 -5.92
CA ARG A 9 -25.57 1.11 -5.23
C ARG A 9 -26.67 1.74 -4.37
N ASN A 10 -27.90 1.79 -4.89
CA ASN A 10 -29.05 2.30 -4.14
C ASN A 10 -29.32 1.45 -2.89
N ALA A 11 -29.26 0.12 -3.01
CA ALA A 11 -29.44 -0.78 -1.89
C ALA A 11 -28.37 -0.56 -0.80
N LEU A 12 -27.11 -0.37 -1.20
CA LEU A 12 -26.00 -0.08 -0.29
C LEU A 12 -26.21 1.26 0.44
N LEU A 13 -26.56 2.33 -0.28
CA LEU A 13 -26.82 3.66 0.29
C LEU A 13 -28.03 3.65 1.24
N ASN A 14 -29.06 2.89 0.91
CA ASN A 14 -30.22 2.72 1.78
C ASN A 14 -29.84 1.99 3.07
N ALA A 15 -29.03 0.94 2.98
CA ALA A 15 -28.53 0.20 4.14
C ALA A 15 -27.70 1.10 5.06
N THR A 16 -26.76 1.89 4.52
CA THR A 16 -25.95 2.81 5.33
C THR A 16 -26.79 3.89 6.00
N SER A 17 -27.75 4.49 5.27
CA SER A 17 -28.68 5.48 5.83
C SER A 17 -29.55 4.90 6.94
N LEU A 18 -30.00 3.65 6.78
CA LEU A 18 -30.81 2.96 7.78
C LEU A 18 -30.01 2.68 9.05
N VAL A 19 -28.78 2.19 8.93
CA VAL A 19 -27.89 1.93 10.08
C VAL A 19 -27.72 3.19 10.93
N SER A 20 -27.43 4.34 10.31
CA SER A 20 -27.28 5.61 11.04
C SER A 20 -28.58 6.12 11.68
N LYS A 21 -29.75 5.70 11.18
CA LYS A 21 -31.07 6.05 11.75
C LYS A 21 -31.49 5.14 12.91
N LEU A 22 -31.01 3.90 12.94
CA LEU A 22 -31.36 2.93 13.99
C LEU A 22 -30.79 3.36 15.34
N ASP A 23 -29.53 3.76 15.36
CA ASP A 23 -28.84 4.21 16.56
C ASP A 23 -27.71 5.16 16.14
N SER A 24 -27.65 6.34 16.75
CA SER A 24 -26.66 7.37 16.44
C SER A 24 -25.23 6.97 16.82
N ARG A 25 -25.05 5.89 17.59
CA ARG A 25 -23.74 5.32 17.95
C ARG A 25 -23.21 4.35 16.89
N LEU A 26 -24.02 3.99 15.89
CA LEU A 26 -23.61 3.12 14.79
C LEU A 26 -22.97 3.94 13.68
N ASP A 27 -21.66 3.79 13.53
CA ASP A 27 -20.90 4.46 12.49
C ASP A 27 -20.50 3.46 11.39
N VAL A 28 -20.79 3.82 10.13
CA VAL A 28 -20.41 2.99 8.98
C VAL A 28 -19.03 3.41 8.52
N VAL A 29 -18.03 2.61 8.86
CA VAL A 29 -16.61 2.94 8.60
C VAL A 29 -16.14 2.50 7.21
N TYR A 30 -16.84 1.57 6.56
CA TYR A 30 -16.48 1.08 5.24
C TYR A 30 -17.69 0.53 4.48
N GLY A 31 -17.63 0.61 3.15
CA GLY A 31 -18.54 -0.11 2.26
C GLY A 31 -17.92 -0.37 0.88
N ASP A 32 -18.11 -1.58 0.35
CA ASP A 32 -17.67 -1.98 -0.99
C ASP A 32 -18.71 -2.89 -1.64
N THR A 33 -19.25 -2.46 -2.79
CA THR A 33 -20.18 -3.18 -3.68
C THR A 33 -21.45 -3.72 -2.99
N ASP A 34 -21.32 -4.74 -2.16
CA ASP A 34 -22.34 -5.51 -1.47
C ASP A 34 -22.06 -5.70 0.04
N SER A 35 -21.00 -5.08 0.56
CA SER A 35 -20.56 -5.20 1.95
C SER A 35 -20.52 -3.85 2.67
N VAL A 36 -20.81 -3.84 3.97
CA VAL A 36 -20.65 -2.70 4.87
C VAL A 36 -19.96 -3.13 6.16
N MET A 37 -19.09 -2.29 6.70
CA MET A 37 -18.49 -2.48 8.02
C MET A 37 -19.01 -1.40 8.96
N ILE A 38 -19.45 -1.83 10.13
CA ILE A 38 -20.09 -0.97 11.12
C ILE A 38 -19.24 -1.02 12.39
N ASN A 39 -18.86 0.16 12.88
CA ASN A 39 -18.11 0.28 14.11
C ASN A 39 -19.03 0.13 15.33
N LEU A 40 -18.76 -0.90 16.12
CA LEU A 40 -19.50 -1.24 17.34
C LEU A 40 -18.66 -1.05 18.60
N SER A 41 -17.75 -0.07 18.60
CA SER A 41 -16.82 0.18 19.72
C SER A 41 -17.51 0.49 21.07
N PHE A 42 -18.80 0.84 21.07
CA PHE A 42 -19.58 1.03 22.30
C PHE A 42 -20.00 -0.30 22.96
N ALA A 43 -20.04 -1.40 22.20
CA ALA A 43 -20.39 -2.71 22.71
C ALA A 43 -19.19 -3.33 23.43
N SER A 44 -19.39 -3.73 24.68
CA SER A 44 -18.31 -4.25 25.53
C SER A 44 -18.18 -5.76 25.44
N THR A 45 -19.25 -6.45 25.03
CA THR A 45 -19.29 -7.92 24.95
C THR A 45 -19.63 -8.41 23.55
N LEU A 46 -19.17 -9.61 23.20
CA LEU A 46 -19.51 -10.24 21.92
C LEU A 46 -21.03 -10.49 21.80
N SER A 47 -21.71 -10.79 22.91
CA SER A 47 -23.16 -10.98 22.94
C SER A 47 -23.93 -9.70 22.54
N GLU A 48 -23.50 -8.54 23.05
CA GLU A 48 -24.06 -7.24 22.64
C GLU A 48 -23.84 -7.00 21.13
N VAL A 49 -22.64 -7.28 20.63
CA VAL A 49 -22.32 -7.17 19.20
C VAL A 49 -23.24 -8.04 18.37
N GLN A 50 -23.46 -9.31 18.76
CA GLN A 50 -24.37 -10.23 18.07
C GLN A 50 -25.82 -9.71 18.05
N GLN A 51 -26.31 -9.18 19.18
CA GLN A 51 -27.67 -8.65 19.28
C GLN A 51 -27.87 -7.42 18.39
N VAL A 52 -26.90 -6.50 18.39
CA VAL A 52 -26.93 -5.30 17.55
C VAL A 52 -26.84 -5.69 16.07
N ALA A 53 -25.93 -6.61 15.71
CA ALA A 53 -25.80 -7.10 14.34
C ALA A 53 -27.08 -7.77 13.84
N LYS A 54 -27.75 -8.57 14.69
CA LYS A 54 -29.06 -9.16 14.38
C LYS A 54 -30.14 -8.10 14.18
N SER A 55 -30.19 -7.09 15.04
CA SER A 55 -31.15 -5.98 14.91
C SER A 55 -30.98 -5.22 13.58
N ILE A 56 -29.72 -4.92 13.21
CA ILE A 56 -29.38 -4.27 11.94
C ILE A 56 -29.79 -5.17 10.76
N LYS A 57 -29.43 -6.46 10.80
CA LYS A 57 -29.81 -7.44 9.77
C LYS A 57 -31.32 -7.49 9.57
N ASP A 58 -32.08 -7.66 10.65
CA ASP A 58 -33.54 -7.78 10.60
C ASP A 58 -34.19 -6.48 10.08
N ALA A 59 -33.64 -5.32 10.44
CA ALA A 59 -34.13 -4.03 9.97
C ALA A 59 -33.89 -3.83 8.47
N ILE A 60 -32.70 -4.19 7.95
CA ILE A 60 -32.38 -4.09 6.52
C ILE A 60 -33.21 -5.10 5.72
N ASN A 61 -33.29 -6.36 6.17
CA ASN A 61 -34.03 -7.40 5.45
C ASN A 61 -35.53 -7.11 5.36
N LYS A 62 -36.11 -6.39 6.33
CA LYS A 62 -37.51 -5.93 6.24
C LYS A 62 -37.79 -4.96 5.09
N CYS A 63 -36.77 -4.27 4.58
CA CYS A 63 -36.91 -3.34 3.46
C CYS A 63 -37.00 -4.04 2.10
N TYR A 64 -36.63 -5.32 2.02
CA TYR A 64 -36.52 -6.05 0.75
C TYR A 64 -37.29 -7.38 0.81
N LYS A 65 -37.79 -7.85 -0.33
CA LYS A 65 -38.56 -9.11 -0.40
C LYS A 65 -37.69 -10.34 -0.66
N THR A 66 -36.63 -10.17 -1.44
CA THR A 66 -35.78 -11.26 -1.93
C THR A 66 -34.29 -11.02 -1.72
N LEU A 67 -33.90 -9.77 -1.45
CA LEU A 67 -32.52 -9.42 -1.15
C LEU A 67 -32.32 -9.51 0.35
N GLU A 68 -31.31 -10.28 0.77
CA GLU A 68 -30.98 -10.47 2.18
C GLU A 68 -29.53 -10.06 2.43
N ILE A 69 -29.30 -9.38 3.54
CA ILE A 69 -27.97 -9.16 4.10
C ILE A 69 -27.75 -10.17 5.23
N ASP A 70 -26.50 -10.62 5.39
CA ASP A 70 -26.10 -11.45 6.51
C ASP A 70 -24.79 -10.97 7.14
N VAL A 71 -24.52 -11.45 8.35
CA VAL A 71 -23.30 -11.11 9.09
C VAL A 71 -22.19 -12.04 8.64
N ASP A 72 -21.31 -11.55 7.77
CA ASP A 72 -20.13 -12.30 7.32
C ASP A 72 -19.15 -12.56 8.47
N GLY A 73 -18.87 -11.56 9.31
CA GLY A 73 -17.96 -11.74 10.44
C GLY A 73 -17.88 -10.54 11.36
N VAL A 74 -17.17 -10.75 12.48
CA VAL A 74 -16.89 -9.72 13.47
C VAL A 74 -15.39 -9.53 13.58
N PHE A 75 -14.92 -8.29 13.46
CA PHE A 75 -13.52 -7.94 13.67
C PHE A 75 -13.31 -7.40 15.08
N ARG A 76 -12.34 -7.95 15.80
CA ARG A 76 -11.91 -7.43 17.11
C ARG A 76 -11.09 -6.15 16.97
N LYS A 77 -10.27 -6.08 15.92
CA LYS A 77 -9.49 -4.90 15.53
C LYS A 77 -9.50 -4.77 14.00
N LEU A 78 -9.52 -3.53 13.53
CA LEU A 78 -9.48 -3.18 12.12
C LEU A 78 -8.48 -2.05 11.90
N LEU A 79 -7.49 -2.28 11.04
CA LEU A 79 -6.62 -1.27 10.46
C LEU A 79 -7.10 -1.02 9.03
N LEU A 80 -7.93 0.00 8.86
CA LEU A 80 -8.43 0.42 7.56
C LEU A 80 -7.48 1.49 6.98
N LEU A 81 -6.81 1.16 5.88
CA LEU A 81 -5.86 2.08 5.23
C LEU A 81 -6.57 2.87 4.12
N ARG A 82 -7.08 2.16 3.10
CA ARG A 82 -7.77 2.76 1.95
C ARG A 82 -8.87 1.82 1.44
N LYS A 83 -9.63 2.27 0.43
CA LYS A 83 -10.60 1.42 -0.27
C LYS A 83 -9.93 0.10 -0.71
N LYS A 84 -10.55 -1.03 -0.35
CA LYS A 84 -10.06 -2.39 -0.63
C LYS A 84 -8.69 -2.73 0.00
N LYS A 85 -8.23 -1.96 0.99
CA LYS A 85 -6.96 -2.14 1.67
C LYS A 85 -7.12 -2.08 3.18
N TYR A 86 -7.17 -3.24 3.83
CA TYR A 86 -7.30 -3.35 5.28
C TYR A 86 -6.58 -4.59 5.82
N ALA A 87 -6.24 -4.52 7.11
CA ALA A 87 -5.86 -5.66 7.92
C ALA A 87 -6.79 -5.72 9.13
N ALA A 88 -7.28 -6.90 9.48
CA ALA A 88 -8.21 -7.08 10.57
C ALA A 88 -7.89 -8.35 11.37
N LEU A 89 -8.28 -8.34 12.63
CA LEU A 89 -8.28 -9.51 13.47
C LEU A 89 -9.73 -10.00 13.59
N ARG A 90 -10.10 -11.02 12.80
CA ARG A 90 -11.44 -11.60 12.72
C ARG A 90 -11.65 -12.59 13.84
N ILE A 91 -12.82 -12.56 14.46
CA ILE A 91 -13.26 -13.56 15.42
C ILE A 91 -13.85 -14.73 14.62
N VAL A 92 -13.20 -15.90 14.68
CA VAL A 92 -13.60 -17.08 13.90
C VAL A 92 -14.91 -17.65 14.44
N ASP A 93 -14.97 -17.85 15.75
CA ASP A 93 -16.15 -18.34 16.45
C ASP A 93 -16.97 -17.18 17.03
N TYR A 94 -17.41 -16.27 16.15
CA TYR A 94 -18.19 -15.11 16.56
C TYR A 94 -19.61 -15.46 17.05
N MET A 95 -20.06 -16.71 16.85
CA MET A 95 -21.36 -17.23 17.32
C MET A 95 -21.24 -18.00 18.65
N GLY A 96 -20.05 -18.53 18.97
CA GLY A 96 -19.75 -19.18 20.23
C GLY A 96 -19.03 -18.25 21.20
N LYS A 97 -17.84 -18.65 21.68
CA LYS A 97 -17.14 -17.92 22.76
C LYS A 97 -16.30 -16.74 22.28
N GLY A 98 -15.93 -16.73 21.00
CA GLY A 98 -15.06 -15.70 20.44
C GLY A 98 -13.59 -15.80 20.85
N ASP A 99 -13.16 -16.95 21.35
CA ASP A 99 -11.78 -17.16 21.83
C ASP A 99 -10.76 -17.35 20.68
N GLN A 100 -11.24 -17.74 19.50
CA GLN A 100 -10.40 -17.96 18.33
C GLN A 100 -10.43 -16.75 17.40
N MET A 101 -9.24 -16.28 17.01
CA MET A 101 -9.08 -15.14 16.12
C MET A 101 -8.14 -15.48 14.97
N GLU A 102 -8.47 -15.01 13.78
CA GLU A 102 -7.60 -15.09 12.60
C GLU A 102 -7.25 -13.71 12.07
N ARG A 103 -6.07 -13.60 11.47
CA ARG A 103 -5.64 -12.37 10.80
C ARG A 103 -6.12 -12.39 9.35
N GLU A 104 -6.91 -11.40 8.98
CA GLU A 104 -7.37 -11.19 7.61
C GLU A 104 -6.67 -9.97 6.99
N ILE A 105 -6.09 -10.12 5.80
CA ILE A 105 -5.41 -9.04 5.08
C ILE A 105 -5.95 -8.98 3.65
N LYS A 106 -6.42 -7.80 3.23
CA LYS A 106 -6.90 -7.54 1.87
C LYS A 106 -6.18 -6.34 1.28
N GLY A 107 -5.64 -6.51 0.07
CA GLY A 107 -5.13 -5.42 -0.78
C GLY A 107 -3.92 -4.61 -0.26
N ILE A 108 -3.40 -4.94 0.94
CA ILE A 108 -2.15 -4.36 1.46
C ILE A 108 -0.96 -4.83 0.62
N ASP A 109 0.08 -4.01 0.58
CA ASP A 109 1.30 -4.29 -0.18
C ASP A 109 1.92 -5.68 0.16
N LEU A 110 1.69 -6.22 1.37
CA LEU A 110 2.06 -7.58 1.79
C LEU A 110 1.67 -8.68 0.78
N VAL A 111 0.47 -8.59 0.18
CA VAL A 111 -0.03 -9.62 -0.73
C VAL A 111 0.45 -9.46 -2.17
N ARG A 112 1.22 -8.39 -2.48
CA ARG A 112 1.72 -8.14 -3.84
C ARG A 112 3.06 -8.83 -4.06
N ARG A 113 3.21 -9.44 -5.24
CA ARG A 113 4.42 -10.21 -5.62
C ARG A 113 5.67 -9.35 -5.84
N GLU A 114 5.46 -8.08 -6.20
CA GLU A 114 6.52 -7.11 -6.52
C GLU A 114 7.34 -6.63 -5.31
N TRP A 115 6.90 -6.93 -4.09
CA TRP A 115 7.67 -6.64 -2.87
C TRP A 115 8.48 -7.87 -2.47
N CYS A 116 9.74 -7.66 -2.11
CA CYS A 116 10.62 -8.73 -1.67
C CYS A 116 10.12 -9.37 -0.36
N PRO A 117 10.47 -10.64 -0.08
CA PRO A 117 10.06 -11.33 1.14
C PRO A 117 10.44 -10.58 2.42
N LEU A 118 11.60 -9.91 2.47
CA LEU A 118 12.01 -9.08 3.60
C LEU A 118 10.97 -8.00 3.92
N SER A 119 10.53 -7.25 2.91
CA SER A 119 9.53 -6.20 3.03
C SER A 119 8.20 -6.75 3.56
N LYS A 120 7.80 -7.92 3.05
CA LYS A 120 6.59 -8.61 3.47
C LYS A 120 6.66 -9.05 4.93
N GLN A 121 7.75 -9.69 5.34
CA GLN A 121 7.96 -10.12 6.72
C GLN A 121 7.87 -8.92 7.67
N ILE A 122 8.60 -7.84 7.38
CA ILE A 122 8.60 -6.62 8.19
C ILE A 122 7.20 -6.00 8.29
N CYS A 123 6.49 -5.85 7.16
CA CYS A 123 5.13 -5.33 7.19
C CYS A 123 4.15 -6.25 7.93
N SER A 124 4.32 -7.57 7.85
CA SER A 124 3.51 -8.53 8.60
C SER A 124 3.69 -8.35 10.10
N GLU A 125 4.94 -8.26 10.57
CA GLU A 125 5.25 -8.06 11.99
C GLU A 125 4.71 -6.72 12.50
N ILE A 126 4.81 -5.65 11.70
CA ILE A 126 4.21 -4.34 12.06
C ILE A 126 2.69 -4.46 12.20
N ILE A 127 2.02 -5.17 11.28
CA ILE A 127 0.57 -5.42 11.37
C ILE A 127 0.26 -6.22 12.65
N ASP A 128 1.06 -7.22 12.99
CA ASP A 128 0.86 -8.03 14.18
C ASP A 128 1.03 -7.20 15.46
N ILE A 129 2.00 -6.28 15.50
CA ILE A 129 2.15 -5.33 16.60
C ILE A 129 0.90 -4.46 16.72
N ILE A 130 0.39 -3.89 15.62
CA ILE A 130 -0.80 -3.02 15.63
C ILE A 130 -2.07 -3.80 16.07
N LEU A 131 -2.24 -5.02 15.57
CA LEU A 131 -3.39 -5.87 15.86
C LEU A 131 -3.27 -6.66 17.17
N SER A 132 -2.13 -6.61 17.86
CA SER A 132 -1.91 -7.34 19.11
C SER A 132 -2.85 -6.86 20.22
N ILE A 133 -3.57 -7.78 20.86
CA ILE A 133 -4.51 -7.47 21.96
C ILE A 133 -3.78 -7.30 23.29
N ALA A 134 -2.64 -7.95 23.46
CA ALA A 134 -1.89 -8.01 24.72
C ALA A 134 -0.98 -6.79 24.97
N GLN A 135 -0.97 -5.81 24.07
CA GLN A 135 0.00 -4.72 24.14
C GLN A 135 -0.33 -3.75 25.28
N THR A 136 0.46 -3.81 26.34
CA THR A 136 0.43 -2.88 27.47
C THR A 136 1.50 -1.79 27.25
N GLY A 137 1.20 -0.80 26.42
CA GLY A 137 2.14 0.30 26.14
C GLY A 137 1.83 1.06 24.85
N SER A 138 2.75 1.94 24.46
CA SER A 138 2.65 2.65 23.18
C SER A 138 2.90 1.70 22.01
N VAL A 139 1.89 1.55 21.15
CA VAL A 139 2.00 0.78 19.89
C VAL A 139 3.19 1.27 19.06
N TRP A 140 3.35 2.59 18.99
CA TRP A 140 4.45 3.24 18.28
C TRP A 140 5.82 2.84 18.84
N GLY A 141 5.98 2.85 20.17
CA GLY A 141 7.27 2.50 20.79
C GLY A 141 7.73 1.08 20.45
N SER A 142 6.79 0.12 20.35
CA SER A 142 7.12 -1.24 19.91
C SER A 142 7.50 -1.31 18.43
N ILE A 143 6.82 -0.53 17.58
CA ILE A 143 7.15 -0.44 16.14
C ILE A 143 8.53 0.20 15.94
N GLU A 144 8.83 1.27 16.67
CA GLU A 144 10.11 1.97 16.63
C GLU A 144 11.28 1.04 17.01
N ALA A 145 11.17 0.34 18.15
CA ALA A 145 12.18 -0.62 18.58
C ALA A 145 12.36 -1.77 17.57
N TYR A 146 11.26 -2.27 17.01
CA TYR A 146 11.31 -3.30 15.97
C TYR A 146 12.03 -2.82 14.71
N LEU A 147 11.68 -1.64 14.18
CA LEU A 147 12.28 -1.07 12.98
C LEU A 147 13.78 -0.80 13.15
N GLN A 148 14.21 -0.33 14.32
CA GLN A 148 15.64 -0.16 14.64
C GLN A 148 16.37 -1.50 14.55
N SER A 149 15.87 -2.54 15.22
CA SER A 149 16.48 -3.87 15.21
C SER A 149 16.56 -4.49 13.80
N VAL A 150 15.56 -4.21 12.96
CA VAL A 150 15.53 -4.67 11.57
C VAL A 150 16.61 -3.98 10.75
N VAL A 151 16.77 -2.67 10.91
CA VAL A 151 17.79 -1.91 10.16
C VAL A 151 19.20 -2.30 10.58
N GLU A 152 19.44 -2.53 11.87
CA GLU A 152 20.71 -3.06 12.38
C GLU A 152 21.04 -4.41 11.73
N LYS A 153 20.11 -5.38 11.73
CA LYS A 153 20.32 -6.68 11.06
C LYS A 153 20.63 -6.55 9.58
N ILE A 154 19.95 -5.63 8.89
CA ILE A 154 20.19 -5.37 7.47
C ILE A 154 21.60 -4.79 7.25
N ASP A 155 22.04 -3.87 8.11
CA ASP A 155 23.36 -3.24 8.01
C ASP A 155 24.50 -4.19 8.38
N ASP A 156 24.26 -5.09 9.35
CA ASP A 156 25.20 -6.14 9.74
C ASP A 156 25.29 -7.28 8.70
N GLY A 157 24.39 -7.28 7.70
CA GLY A 157 24.33 -8.31 6.67
C GLY A 157 23.70 -9.63 7.15
N ASP A 158 23.00 -9.62 8.29
CA ASP A 158 22.26 -10.77 8.85
C ASP A 158 20.89 -10.96 8.18
N VAL A 159 20.88 -10.92 6.84
CA VAL A 159 19.69 -11.12 6.02
C VAL A 159 20.02 -12.05 4.87
N LYS A 160 19.17 -13.06 4.64
CA LYS A 160 19.40 -14.05 3.60
C LYS A 160 19.19 -13.43 2.23
N LEU A 161 19.95 -13.91 1.25
CA LEU A 161 19.81 -13.49 -0.15
C LEU A 161 18.38 -13.68 -0.69
N GLU A 162 17.72 -14.75 -0.24
CA GLU A 162 16.35 -15.11 -0.60
C GLU A 162 15.34 -14.00 -0.24
N ASP A 163 15.59 -13.27 0.85
CA ASP A 163 14.69 -12.23 1.34
C ASP A 163 14.74 -10.95 0.47
N PHE A 164 15.72 -10.84 -0.42
CA PHE A 164 15.86 -9.76 -1.40
C PHE A 164 15.25 -10.08 -2.77
N ILE A 165 14.78 -11.30 -3.01
CA ILE A 165 14.27 -11.70 -4.33
C ILE A 165 12.96 -10.98 -4.64
N ILE A 166 12.95 -10.22 -5.73
CA ILE A 166 11.73 -9.62 -6.29
C ILE A 166 11.28 -10.47 -7.48
N THR A 167 9.98 -10.68 -7.63
CA THR A 167 9.44 -11.51 -8.72
C THR A 167 8.40 -10.73 -9.51
N LYS A 168 8.51 -10.76 -10.84
CA LYS A 168 7.57 -10.11 -11.75
C LYS A 168 7.28 -10.99 -12.97
N ALA A 169 6.01 -11.01 -13.40
CA ALA A 169 5.57 -11.77 -14.55
C ALA A 169 5.94 -11.09 -15.88
N LEU A 170 6.33 -11.86 -16.89
CA LEU A 170 6.45 -11.38 -18.26
C LEU A 170 5.07 -11.34 -18.92
N ASN A 171 4.74 -10.20 -19.51
CA ASN A 171 3.45 -10.02 -20.22
C ASN A 171 3.58 -10.19 -21.74
N ARG A 172 4.81 -10.17 -22.25
CA ARG A 172 5.18 -10.30 -23.66
C ARG A 172 6.52 -10.99 -23.74
N ASP A 173 6.91 -11.42 -24.94
CA ASP A 173 8.25 -11.94 -25.15
C ASP A 173 9.30 -10.85 -24.84
N PRO A 174 10.42 -11.20 -24.19
CA PRO A 174 11.44 -10.22 -23.79
C PRO A 174 11.99 -9.35 -24.94
N GLU A 175 12.01 -9.90 -26.16
CA GLU A 175 12.48 -9.23 -27.39
C GLU A 175 11.48 -8.20 -27.96
N ASP A 176 10.19 -8.34 -27.62
CA ASP A 176 9.12 -7.45 -28.11
C ASP A 176 9.01 -6.14 -27.31
N TYR A 177 9.80 -6.00 -26.23
CA TYR A 177 9.82 -4.78 -25.43
C TYR A 177 10.65 -3.70 -26.13
N ALA A 178 10.02 -2.57 -26.47
CA ALA A 178 10.69 -1.44 -27.10
C ALA A 178 11.89 -0.90 -26.30
N ASN A 179 11.83 -0.93 -24.96
CA ASN A 179 12.92 -0.51 -24.08
C ASN A 179 13.15 -1.53 -22.95
N PRO A 180 13.89 -2.62 -23.20
CA PRO A 180 14.12 -3.67 -22.19
C PRO A 180 14.82 -3.15 -20.93
N LEU A 181 15.67 -2.13 -21.07
CA LEU A 181 16.41 -1.50 -19.97
C LEU A 181 15.52 -0.68 -19.01
N ASP A 182 14.24 -0.44 -19.34
CA ASP A 182 13.28 0.16 -18.40
C ASP A 182 12.63 -0.86 -17.47
N HIS A 183 12.93 -2.15 -17.67
CA HIS A 183 12.23 -3.24 -17.04
C HIS A 183 13.23 -4.27 -16.48
N PRO A 184 13.47 -4.28 -15.15
CA PRO A 184 14.40 -5.21 -14.49
C PRO A 184 14.20 -6.68 -14.87
N HIS A 185 12.97 -7.20 -14.69
CA HIS A 185 12.57 -8.55 -15.08
C HIS A 185 12.80 -8.89 -16.56
N VAL A 186 12.65 -7.93 -17.49
CA VAL A 186 12.91 -8.16 -18.92
C VAL A 186 14.41 -8.24 -19.19
N CYS A 187 15.22 -7.37 -18.57
CA CYS A 187 16.68 -7.41 -18.71
C CYS A 187 17.27 -8.73 -18.17
N VAL A 188 16.72 -9.25 -17.08
CA VAL A 188 17.12 -10.56 -16.54
C VAL A 188 16.64 -11.69 -17.45
N ALA A 189 15.40 -11.63 -17.94
CA ALA A 189 14.85 -12.61 -18.89
C ALA A 189 15.66 -12.71 -20.20
N MET A 190 16.13 -11.58 -20.75
CA MET A 190 17.01 -11.57 -21.93
C MET A 190 18.32 -12.32 -21.67
N ARG A 191 18.96 -12.09 -20.54
CA ARG A 191 20.17 -12.85 -20.15
C ARG A 191 19.91 -14.32 -19.88
N MET A 192 18.74 -14.65 -19.32
CA MET A 192 18.34 -16.05 -19.17
C MET A 192 18.26 -16.74 -20.54
N LYS A 193 17.70 -16.08 -21.56
CA LYS A 193 17.69 -16.60 -22.95
C LYS A 193 19.11 -16.73 -23.52
N GLU A 194 19.99 -15.76 -23.31
CA GLU A 194 21.41 -15.85 -23.73
C GLU A 194 22.13 -17.05 -23.09
N LEU A 195 21.72 -17.45 -21.88
CA LEU A 195 22.20 -18.65 -21.19
C LEU A 195 21.45 -19.93 -21.58
N ASN A 196 20.64 -19.89 -22.65
CA ASN A 196 19.79 -21.00 -23.12
C ASN A 196 18.80 -21.52 -22.07
N LEU A 197 18.36 -20.68 -21.13
CA LEU A 197 17.27 -21.00 -20.23
C LEU A 197 15.93 -20.72 -20.91
N SER A 198 14.94 -21.59 -20.68
CA SER A 198 13.59 -21.39 -21.19
C SER A 198 12.93 -20.21 -20.50
N VAL A 199 12.42 -19.27 -21.29
CA VAL A 199 11.65 -18.12 -20.84
C VAL A 199 10.44 -17.96 -21.75
N GLN A 200 9.24 -17.95 -21.17
CA GLN A 200 7.97 -17.81 -21.85
C GLN A 200 7.14 -16.65 -21.31
N VAL A 201 6.17 -16.20 -22.11
CA VAL A 201 5.17 -15.23 -21.66
C VAL A 201 4.34 -15.84 -20.52
N GLY A 202 4.17 -15.08 -19.44
CA GLY A 202 3.53 -15.55 -18.22
C GLY A 202 4.51 -16.03 -17.14
N ASP A 203 5.77 -16.30 -17.50
CA ASP A 203 6.76 -16.75 -16.53
C ASP A 203 7.05 -15.68 -15.48
N LEU A 204 7.29 -16.16 -14.27
CA LEU A 204 7.69 -15.35 -13.13
C LEU A 204 9.21 -15.24 -13.10
N ILE A 205 9.73 -14.04 -13.36
CA ILE A 205 11.18 -13.80 -13.42
C ILE A 205 11.65 -13.24 -12.07
N PRO A 206 12.43 -14.00 -11.29
CA PRO A 206 13.04 -13.51 -10.07
C PRO A 206 14.29 -12.69 -10.38
N TYR A 207 14.48 -11.60 -9.65
CA TYR A 207 15.69 -10.78 -9.75
C TYR A 207 16.03 -10.11 -8.42
N ILE A 208 17.30 -9.75 -8.27
CA ILE A 208 17.85 -9.01 -7.13
C ILE A 208 18.57 -7.78 -7.66
N VAL A 209 18.39 -6.64 -7.00
CA VAL A 209 19.11 -5.40 -7.34
C VAL A 209 20.46 -5.39 -6.65
N CYS A 210 21.54 -5.34 -7.44
CA CYS A 210 22.91 -5.36 -6.96
C CYS A 210 23.57 -3.98 -7.10
N LEU A 211 24.67 -3.79 -6.37
CA LEU A 211 25.54 -2.65 -6.57
C LEU A 211 26.17 -2.71 -7.98
N PRO A 212 26.41 -1.56 -8.63
CA PRO A 212 27.15 -1.52 -9.89
C PRO A 212 28.55 -2.13 -9.68
N SER A 213 29.03 -2.85 -10.70
CA SER A 213 30.33 -3.52 -10.65
C SER A 213 31.50 -2.53 -10.62
N ASP A 214 31.32 -1.31 -11.14
CA ASP A 214 32.31 -0.25 -11.12
C ASP A 214 31.75 1.03 -10.46
N PRO A 215 32.44 1.66 -9.49
CA PRO A 215 32.00 2.90 -8.85
C PRO A 215 31.90 4.10 -9.81
N GLU A 216 32.65 4.11 -10.91
CA GLU A 216 32.58 5.15 -11.96
C GLU A 216 31.30 5.01 -12.83
N GLU A 217 30.70 3.82 -12.89
CA GLU A 217 29.41 3.59 -13.56
C GLU A 217 28.23 4.22 -12.81
N THR A 218 28.41 4.58 -11.54
CA THR A 218 27.41 5.33 -10.76
C THR A 218 27.20 6.76 -11.29
N LYS A 219 28.18 7.32 -12.04
CA LYS A 219 28.12 8.67 -12.63
C LYS A 219 27.52 8.68 -14.03
N SER A 220 27.60 7.57 -14.76
CA SER A 220 26.92 7.40 -16.04
C SER A 220 25.49 6.91 -15.74
N ALA A 221 24.48 7.52 -16.34
CA ALA A 221 23.07 7.21 -16.09
C ALA A 221 22.65 5.83 -16.67
N LYS A 222 23.36 4.74 -16.33
CA LYS A 222 22.90 3.38 -16.59
C LYS A 222 21.63 3.18 -15.77
N LYS A 223 20.56 2.78 -16.47
CA LYS A 223 19.26 2.52 -15.84
C LYS A 223 19.41 1.40 -14.81
N LEU A 224 18.74 1.55 -13.65
CA LEU A 224 18.73 0.59 -12.53
C LEU A 224 18.57 -0.87 -12.97
N SER A 225 17.76 -1.11 -14.00
CA SER A 225 17.50 -2.44 -14.57
C SER A 225 18.77 -3.18 -15.00
N ALA A 226 19.83 -2.46 -15.40
CA ALA A 226 21.11 -3.07 -15.78
C ALA A 226 21.83 -3.74 -14.59
N ASN A 227 21.55 -3.28 -13.37
CA ASN A 227 22.13 -3.82 -12.14
C ASN A 227 21.21 -4.84 -11.44
N CYS A 228 20.15 -5.30 -12.11
CA CYS A 228 19.28 -6.34 -11.59
C CYS A 228 19.78 -7.70 -12.09
N TYR A 229 19.87 -8.74 -11.28
CA TYR A 229 20.45 -10.03 -11.68
C TYR A 229 19.57 -11.19 -11.22
N HIS A 230 19.59 -12.32 -11.93
CA HIS A 230 18.93 -13.53 -11.44
C HIS A 230 19.62 -14.02 -10.15
N PRO A 231 18.91 -14.59 -9.15
CA PRO A 231 19.52 -15.04 -7.89
C PRO A 231 20.74 -15.98 -8.08
N HIS A 232 20.68 -16.88 -9.05
CA HIS A 232 21.82 -17.75 -9.39
C HIS A 232 23.03 -16.97 -9.91
N GLU A 233 22.83 -15.90 -10.69
CA GLU A 233 23.94 -15.05 -11.14
C GLU A 233 24.59 -14.32 -9.97
N VAL A 234 23.78 -13.84 -9.02
CA VAL A 234 24.28 -13.15 -7.82
C VAL A 234 25.17 -14.07 -7.00
N TYR A 235 24.73 -15.32 -6.78
CA TYR A 235 25.52 -16.32 -6.09
C TYR A 235 26.81 -16.67 -6.84
N ASN A 236 26.72 -17.00 -8.14
CA ASN A 236 27.87 -17.46 -8.93
C ASN A 236 28.93 -16.38 -9.14
N LYS A 237 28.51 -15.12 -9.33
CA LYS A 237 29.41 -13.98 -9.59
C LYS A 237 29.84 -13.27 -8.30
N GLY A 238 29.30 -13.67 -7.13
CA GLY A 238 29.58 -13.01 -5.85
C GLY A 238 29.16 -11.54 -5.81
N LEU A 239 28.06 -11.19 -6.49
CA LEU A 239 27.58 -9.81 -6.57
C LEU A 239 27.00 -9.36 -5.22
N LYS A 240 27.24 -8.10 -4.86
CA LYS A 240 26.72 -7.50 -3.62
C LYS A 240 25.36 -6.86 -3.86
N VAL A 241 24.41 -7.10 -2.95
CA VAL A 241 23.07 -6.52 -2.98
C VAL A 241 23.14 -5.01 -2.70
N ASP A 242 22.35 -4.21 -3.41
CA ASP A 242 22.20 -2.77 -3.13
C ASP A 242 21.22 -2.54 -1.96
N VAL A 243 21.71 -2.76 -0.74
CA VAL A 243 20.94 -2.60 0.50
C VAL A 243 20.31 -1.21 0.62
N SER A 244 21.02 -0.17 0.17
CA SER A 244 20.54 1.22 0.21
C SER A 244 19.30 1.40 -0.67
N TRP A 245 19.28 0.77 -1.85
CA TRP A 245 18.12 0.77 -2.71
C TRP A 245 16.93 0.03 -2.09
N TYR A 246 17.16 -1.15 -1.49
CA TYR A 246 16.09 -1.91 -0.82
C TYR A 246 15.49 -1.14 0.36
N LYS A 247 16.31 -0.51 1.20
CA LYS A 247 15.83 0.35 2.30
C LYS A 247 14.89 1.44 1.80
N LYS A 248 15.26 2.16 0.74
CA LYS A 248 14.49 3.30 0.22
C LYS A 248 13.26 2.91 -0.59
N ILE A 249 13.38 1.88 -1.44
CA ILE A 249 12.31 1.50 -2.35
C ILE A 249 11.43 0.43 -1.71
N GLN A 250 12.04 -0.70 -1.33
CA GLN A 250 11.35 -1.91 -0.91
C GLN A 250 10.83 -1.87 0.51
N LEU A 251 11.52 -1.19 1.44
CA LEU A 251 11.12 -1.15 2.85
C LEU A 251 10.36 0.14 3.19
N TYR A 252 10.96 1.30 2.95
CA TYR A 252 10.38 2.58 3.33
C TYR A 252 8.98 2.81 2.76
N THR A 253 8.77 2.57 1.46
CA THR A 253 7.48 2.85 0.80
C THR A 253 6.30 2.08 1.40
N PRO A 254 6.32 0.74 1.50
CA PRO A 254 5.19 0.00 2.07
C PRO A 254 5.03 0.22 3.57
N ILE A 255 6.13 0.41 4.32
CA ILE A 255 6.08 0.70 5.76
C ILE A 255 5.41 2.06 6.01
N MET A 256 5.80 3.10 5.26
CA MET A 256 5.17 4.43 5.38
C MET A 256 3.68 4.39 5.05
N ARG A 257 3.27 3.65 4.01
CA ARG A 257 1.85 3.48 3.66
C ARG A 257 1.05 2.76 4.75
N LEU A 258 1.68 1.85 5.48
CA LEU A 258 1.06 1.14 6.59
C LEU A 258 0.92 2.06 7.81
N LEU A 259 1.95 2.84 8.09
CA LEU A 259 2.04 3.69 9.29
C LEU A 259 1.36 5.06 9.14
N GLU A 260 0.99 5.47 7.90
CA GLU A 260 0.26 6.72 7.60
C GLU A 260 -1.00 6.91 8.48
N TYR A 261 -1.65 5.81 8.88
CA TYR A 261 -2.89 5.82 9.66
C TYR A 261 -2.71 5.44 11.13
N VAL A 262 -1.48 5.21 11.57
CA VAL A 262 -1.17 4.92 12.98
C VAL A 262 -0.95 6.26 13.71
N SER A 263 -1.78 6.52 14.71
CA SER A 263 -1.66 7.73 15.54
C SER A 263 -0.26 7.82 16.17
N GLN A 264 0.33 9.02 16.19
CA GLN A 264 1.66 9.29 16.78
C GLN A 264 2.86 8.74 15.97
N CYS A 265 2.66 8.40 14.69
CA CYS A 265 3.76 8.02 13.81
C CYS A 265 4.70 9.22 13.54
N ASP A 266 5.98 9.09 13.91
CA ASP A 266 7.02 10.04 13.53
C ASP A 266 7.58 9.67 12.13
N THR A 267 7.10 10.40 11.13
CA THR A 267 7.54 10.22 9.73
C THR A 267 9.00 10.61 9.52
N THR A 268 9.55 11.52 10.33
CA THR A 268 10.95 11.96 10.25
C THR A 268 11.88 10.89 10.77
N PHE A 269 11.48 10.21 11.85
CA PHE A 269 12.17 9.06 12.40
C PHE A 269 12.28 7.93 11.37
N ILE A 270 11.17 7.53 10.74
CA ILE A 270 11.17 6.47 9.71
C ILE A 270 12.09 6.86 8.54
N ALA A 271 11.99 8.11 8.06
CA ALA A 271 12.82 8.60 6.97
C ALA A 271 14.32 8.54 7.33
N LYS A 272 14.67 8.90 8.56
CA LYS A 272 16.05 8.84 9.07
C LYS A 272 16.57 7.40 9.14
N ILE A 273 15.79 6.46 9.67
CA ILE A 273 16.16 5.05 9.78
C ILE A 273 16.44 4.41 8.42
N PHE A 274 15.63 4.74 7.41
CA PHE A 274 15.81 4.21 6.05
C PHE A 274 16.71 5.08 5.16
N GLY A 275 17.33 6.15 5.70
CA GLY A 275 18.26 7.01 4.97
C GLY A 275 17.61 7.82 3.84
N VAL A 276 16.33 8.18 3.97
CA VAL A 276 15.57 9.01 3.03
C VAL A 276 15.64 10.46 3.50
N VAL A 277 16.51 11.27 2.87
CA VAL A 277 16.93 12.57 3.44
C VAL A 277 15.90 13.70 3.25
N ASN A 278 14.92 13.60 2.33
CA ASN A 278 13.97 14.71 2.05
C ASN A 278 12.52 14.24 1.85
N ALA A 279 11.56 15.00 2.39
CA ALA A 279 10.10 14.81 2.22
C ALA A 279 9.66 14.78 0.73
N SER A 280 10.32 15.57 -0.12
CA SER A 280 10.10 15.60 -1.57
C SER A 280 10.66 14.37 -2.30
N GLY A 281 11.66 13.67 -1.74
CA GLY A 281 12.12 12.35 -2.20
C GLY A 281 11.15 11.25 -1.80
N ALA A 282 10.65 11.30 -0.56
CA ALA A 282 9.64 10.38 -0.04
C ALA A 282 8.32 10.44 -0.84
N GLN A 283 7.82 11.64 -1.15
CA GLN A 283 6.62 11.83 -1.99
C GLN A 283 6.83 11.34 -3.43
N ARG A 284 7.99 11.61 -4.04
CA ARG A 284 8.31 11.10 -5.39
C ARG A 284 8.40 9.58 -5.43
N LEU A 285 9.00 8.95 -4.42
CA LEU A 285 9.11 7.48 -4.32
C LEU A 285 7.73 6.82 -4.12
N SER A 286 6.89 7.39 -3.26
CA SER A 286 5.51 6.95 -3.04
C SER A 286 4.66 7.03 -4.34
N ARG A 287 4.88 8.08 -5.15
CA ARG A 287 4.15 8.35 -6.40
C ARG A 287 4.70 7.58 -7.61
N ALA A 288 6.01 7.36 -7.70
CA ALA A 288 6.67 6.64 -8.80
C ALA A 288 6.44 5.11 -8.75
N TYR A 289 6.26 4.54 -7.54
CA TYR A 289 5.91 3.13 -7.34
C TYR A 289 4.43 2.90 -7.01
N ALA A 290 3.58 3.91 -7.19
CA ALA A 290 2.15 3.70 -7.26
C ALA A 290 1.84 3.07 -8.63
N PRO A 291 1.34 1.82 -8.72
CA PRO A 291 0.76 1.36 -9.97
C PRO A 291 -0.40 2.31 -10.29
N SER A 292 -0.32 2.97 -11.45
CA SER A 292 -1.28 3.94 -12.00
C SER A 292 -2.53 4.08 -11.14
N ILE A 293 -2.45 4.93 -10.11
CA ILE A 293 -3.66 5.36 -9.41
C ILE A 293 -4.44 6.10 -10.46
N CYS A 294 -5.62 5.56 -10.79
CA CYS A 294 -6.65 6.25 -11.53
C CYS A 294 -6.72 7.67 -10.95
N SER A 295 -6.30 8.66 -11.74
CA SER A 295 -6.40 10.06 -11.40
C SER A 295 -7.83 10.28 -10.95
N GLN A 296 -8.03 10.50 -9.65
CA GLN A 296 -9.29 11.09 -9.20
C GLN A 296 -9.39 12.40 -9.97
N LYS A 297 -10.29 12.45 -10.95
CA LYS A 297 -10.72 13.70 -11.53
C LYS A 297 -11.47 14.40 -10.41
N LEU A 298 -10.75 15.21 -9.64
CA LEU A 298 -11.36 16.21 -8.78
C LEU A 298 -12.27 17.05 -9.68
N THR A 299 -13.51 17.29 -9.24
CA THR A 299 -14.38 18.22 -9.96
C THR A 299 -13.85 19.65 -9.80
N ALA A 300 -14.23 20.55 -10.71
CA ALA A 300 -13.81 21.95 -10.62
C ALA A 300 -14.23 22.62 -9.30
N GLU A 301 -15.34 22.17 -8.72
CA GLU A 301 -15.84 22.63 -7.41
C GLU A 301 -14.98 22.14 -6.23
N GLU A 302 -14.43 20.92 -6.29
CA GLU A 302 -13.57 20.38 -5.22
C GLU A 302 -12.19 21.06 -5.16
N LEU A 303 -11.74 21.68 -6.26
CA LEU A 303 -10.49 22.45 -6.32
C LEU A 303 -10.65 23.85 -5.72
N LEU A 304 -11.82 24.47 -5.87
CA LEU A 304 -12.08 25.84 -5.42
C LEU A 304 -12.16 25.98 -3.88
N ASP A 305 -12.45 24.89 -3.17
CA ASP A 305 -12.57 24.86 -1.70
C ASP A 305 -11.28 24.41 -0.98
N MET A 306 -10.17 24.20 -1.70
CA MET A 306 -8.91 23.82 -1.08
C MET A 306 -8.17 25.04 -0.48
N PRO A 307 -7.59 24.93 0.73
CA PRO A 307 -6.82 26.03 1.31
C PRO A 307 -5.56 26.33 0.47
N GLU A 308 -5.12 27.60 0.40
CA GLU A 308 -3.96 28.08 -0.38
C GLU A 308 -2.65 27.27 -0.16
N VAL A 309 -2.57 26.50 0.93
CA VAL A 309 -1.43 25.65 1.31
C VAL A 309 -1.46 24.28 0.59
N ALA A 310 -2.43 24.00 -0.28
CA ALA A 310 -2.59 22.70 -0.94
C ALA A 310 -1.46 22.34 -1.93
N PHE A 311 -0.71 23.33 -2.43
CA PHE A 311 0.28 23.14 -3.50
C PHE A 311 1.65 23.80 -3.20
N PRO A 312 2.32 23.45 -2.09
CA PRO A 312 3.54 24.13 -1.65
C PRO A 312 4.75 23.93 -2.59
N ASP A 313 4.73 22.86 -3.41
CA ASP A 313 5.83 22.47 -4.30
C ASP A 313 5.53 22.68 -5.80
N VAL A 314 4.45 23.37 -6.15
CA VAL A 314 4.07 23.60 -7.55
C VAL A 314 4.79 24.82 -8.11
N LYS A 315 5.33 24.69 -9.33
CA LYS A 315 5.90 25.84 -10.06
C LYS A 315 4.77 26.80 -10.43
N HIS A 316 4.87 28.02 -9.93
CA HIS A 316 3.96 29.10 -10.25
C HIS A 316 3.91 29.40 -11.75
N LEU A 317 2.71 29.66 -12.26
CA LEU A 317 2.52 30.10 -13.63
C LEU A 317 2.79 31.61 -13.69
N ILE A 318 3.93 31.97 -14.25
CA ILE A 318 4.29 33.38 -14.44
C ILE A 318 3.93 33.77 -15.88
N VAL A 319 2.91 34.60 -16.04
CA VAL A 319 2.52 35.15 -17.33
C VAL A 319 3.28 36.45 -17.55
N ARG A 320 4.10 36.48 -18.61
CA ARG A 320 4.85 37.67 -19.02
C ARG A 320 4.12 38.40 -20.13
N CYS A 321 4.21 39.73 -20.13
CA CYS A 321 3.70 40.53 -21.22
C CYS A 321 4.38 40.10 -22.54
N PRO A 322 3.62 39.85 -23.63
CA PRO A 322 4.19 39.44 -24.91
C PRO A 322 4.93 40.58 -25.64
N ASP A 323 4.75 41.83 -25.20
CA ASP A 323 5.50 42.97 -25.72
C ASP A 323 6.92 42.97 -25.14
N ILE A 324 7.91 42.89 -26.02
CA ILE A 324 9.34 42.85 -25.69
C ILE A 324 9.80 44.10 -24.93
N SER A 325 9.10 45.22 -25.08
CA SER A 325 9.37 46.47 -24.36
C SER A 325 8.79 46.50 -22.93
N CYS A 326 7.90 45.57 -22.60
CA CYS A 326 7.17 45.55 -21.34
C CYS A 326 7.66 44.39 -20.45
N GLN A 327 8.38 44.72 -19.37
CA GLN A 327 8.94 43.72 -18.44
C GLN A 327 7.94 43.26 -17.36
N SER A 328 6.65 43.55 -17.52
CA SER A 328 5.64 43.18 -16.54
C SER A 328 5.36 41.67 -16.56
N SER A 329 5.20 41.09 -15.37
CA SER A 329 4.80 39.71 -15.19
C SER A 329 3.79 39.59 -14.06
N ILE A 330 2.82 38.70 -14.26
CA ILE A 330 1.81 38.36 -13.25
C ILE A 330 2.09 36.94 -12.79
N ASP A 331 2.22 36.77 -11.47
CA ASP A 331 2.22 35.46 -10.84
C ASP A 331 0.77 35.00 -10.68
N VAL A 332 0.41 33.93 -11.39
CA VAL A 332 -0.92 33.32 -11.30
C VAL A 332 -0.83 32.26 -10.22
N LEU A 333 -1.40 32.57 -9.06
CA LEU A 333 -1.51 31.64 -7.94
C LEU A 333 -2.38 30.43 -8.36
N PRO A 334 -1.97 29.20 -7.98
CA PRO A 334 -2.80 28.03 -8.17
C PRO A 334 -3.98 28.13 -7.19
N HIS A 335 -5.16 28.45 -7.70
CA HIS A 335 -6.42 28.14 -7.02
C HIS A 335 -6.77 26.68 -7.31
#